data_AF-D5EJQ8-F1
#
_entry.id   AF-D5EJQ8-F1
#
_cell.length_a   1.000
_cell.length_b   1.000
_cell.length_c   1.000
_cell.angle_alpha   90.00
_cell.angle_beta   90.00
_cell.angle_gamma   90.00
#
_symmetry.space_group_name_H-M   'P 1'
#
loop_
_entity.id
_entity.type
_entity.pdbx_description
1 polymer ?
#
loop_
_entity_poly.entity_id
_entity_poly.type
_entity_poly.pdbx_seq_one_letter_code
_entity_poly.pdbx_strand_id
1 'polypeptide(L)'
;MDRQVNSIHVKDTGRTEAPANGMRNTAAFTLLEVVLAVAVSAFVLTAATAYLISVIDIWNAREDRHFFEDHVDGVTEFLAASFSAAGYEISTSSGSSGQTDGSDGSDPSDDAGDEPKLEINTGARSPTNRPDSTSTSKTSGSLVTRAEAPISWESLPGAASFDKPLLSFSLNTRPPLLVSAEQIPFTKTQVYLHFDREDGLSLLWSSNLQEELEDVNDLRRSEVSPLVSAILYIYWDERFEQWEELDEPKEGEGDEDYLLPRYIKLIFEYEGVTTERLLTIPIPSTSAAIY
;
A
#
# COMPACT_ATOMS: atom_id res chain seq x y z
N MET A 1 82.30 -5.97 81.33
CA MET A 1 83.06 -5.95 80.08
C MET A 1 82.23 -5.23 79.02
N ASP A 2 82.73 -4.25 78.27
CA ASP A 2 83.98 -3.53 78.48
C ASP A 2 83.99 -2.10 77.92
N ARG A 3 84.97 -1.30 78.35
CA ARG A 3 85.17 0.10 77.94
C ARG A 3 85.86 0.22 76.58
N GLN A 4 85.41 1.17 75.76
CA GLN A 4 86.20 2.17 75.00
C GLN A 4 85.26 3.38 74.75
N VAL A 5 85.52 4.69 74.93
CA VAL A 5 86.69 5.61 74.88
C VAL A 5 87.52 5.51 73.58
N ASN A 6 87.68 6.53 72.72
CA ASN A 6 87.25 7.96 72.76
C ASN A 6 86.99 8.47 71.29
N SER A 7 87.01 9.73 70.83
CA SER A 7 87.52 11.02 71.35
C SER A 7 86.97 12.27 70.60
N ILE A 8 86.71 13.36 71.34
CA ILE A 8 87.13 14.76 71.09
C ILE A 8 86.84 15.45 69.71
N HIS A 9 85.88 16.39 69.74
CA HIS A 9 85.95 17.81 69.26
C HIS A 9 85.97 18.18 67.75
N VAL A 10 85.06 19.08 67.33
CA VAL A 10 85.36 20.46 66.86
C VAL A 10 84.06 21.30 66.74
N LYS A 11 84.19 22.59 67.05
CA LYS A 11 83.29 23.77 66.90
C LYS A 11 81.89 23.65 66.24
N ASP A 12 80.91 24.05 67.05
CA ASP A 12 79.82 24.99 66.75
C ASP A 12 79.99 25.91 65.50
N THR A 13 78.94 25.95 64.66
CA THR A 13 78.34 27.22 64.17
C THR A 13 76.95 26.95 63.59
N GLY A 14 75.92 27.63 64.09
CA GLY A 14 74.52 27.36 63.72
C GLY A 14 74.11 27.87 62.34
N ARG A 15 73.19 27.13 61.68
CA ARG A 15 72.35 27.66 60.60
C ARG A 15 70.96 27.00 60.62
N THR A 16 69.92 27.80 60.46
CA THR A 16 68.52 27.35 60.41
C THR A 16 68.20 26.77 59.03
N GLU A 17 67.94 25.47 58.96
CA GLU A 17 67.46 24.83 57.73
C GLU A 17 65.93 24.77 57.69
N ALA A 18 65.35 25.83 57.13
CA ALA A 18 64.05 25.80 56.47
C ALA A 18 64.17 26.68 55.22
N PRO A 19 64.30 26.06 54.04
CA PRO A 19 63.18 26.08 53.11
C PRO A 19 62.96 24.69 52.44
N ALA A 20 61.91 24.46 51.65
CA ALA A 20 60.93 25.40 51.13
C ALA A 20 59.50 24.87 51.25
N ASN A 21 58.57 25.74 51.67
CA ASN A 21 57.20 25.64 51.18
C ASN A 21 57.26 25.97 49.69
N GLY A 22 57.04 24.99 48.82
CA GLY A 22 57.06 25.18 47.38
C GLY A 22 55.93 26.12 46.96
N MET A 23 56.26 27.39 46.69
CA MET A 23 55.34 28.37 46.12
C MET A 23 54.80 27.82 44.80
N ARG A 24 53.60 27.23 44.85
CA ARG A 24 52.83 26.89 43.67
C ARG A 24 52.50 28.19 42.96
N ASN A 25 53.25 28.51 41.91
CA ASN A 25 52.93 29.61 41.01
C ASN A 25 51.60 29.31 40.34
N THR A 26 50.50 29.79 40.93
CA THR A 26 49.20 29.90 40.29
C THR A 26 49.29 30.99 39.23
N ALA A 27 49.90 30.66 38.10
CA ALA A 27 49.95 31.52 36.94
C ALA A 27 48.51 31.77 36.46
N ALA A 28 48.09 33.04 36.45
CA ALA A 28 46.86 33.44 35.80
C ALA A 28 47.07 33.38 34.28
N PHE A 29 46.07 32.88 33.55
CA PHE A 29 46.09 32.83 32.09
C PHE A 29 46.29 34.21 31.48
N THR A 30 47.05 34.28 30.38
CA THR A 30 47.31 35.56 29.71
C THR A 30 46.09 36.00 28.89
N LEU A 31 45.91 37.32 28.70
CA LEU A 31 44.78 37.84 27.91
C LEU A 31 44.80 37.31 26.47
N LEU A 32 46.00 37.17 25.88
CA LEU A 32 46.21 36.58 24.55
C LEU A 32 45.66 35.14 24.47
N GLU A 33 45.92 34.35 25.50
CA GLU A 33 45.60 32.92 25.59
C GLU A 33 44.10 32.69 25.81
N VAL A 34 43.44 33.56 26.59
CA VAL A 34 41.97 33.58 26.70
C VAL A 34 41.32 33.95 25.35
N VAL A 35 41.83 34.99 24.66
CA VAL A 35 41.33 35.38 23.33
C VAL A 35 41.54 34.26 22.29
N LEU A 36 42.70 33.59 22.31
CA LEU A 36 42.99 32.44 21.45
C LEU A 36 42.03 31.27 21.73
N ALA A 37 41.80 30.93 23.00
CA ALA A 37 40.89 29.85 23.39
C ALA A 37 39.44 30.14 22.94
N VAL A 38 38.97 31.39 23.08
CA VAL A 38 37.65 31.81 22.60
C VAL A 38 37.57 31.75 21.07
N ALA A 39 38.60 32.21 20.35
CA ALA A 39 38.64 32.17 18.89
C ALA A 39 38.61 30.73 18.33
N VAL A 40 39.40 29.82 18.92
CA VAL A 40 39.39 28.40 18.56
C VAL A 40 38.04 27.76 18.91
N SER A 41 37.47 28.06 20.07
CA SER A 41 36.15 27.53 20.48
C SER A 41 35.03 28.00 19.54
N ALA A 42 35.04 29.27 19.12
CA ALA A 42 34.08 29.80 18.16
C ALA A 42 34.23 29.16 16.77
N PHE A 43 35.48 28.92 16.32
CA PHE A 43 35.73 28.23 15.06
C PHE A 43 35.26 26.76 15.09
N VAL A 44 35.56 26.04 16.17
CA VAL A 44 35.09 24.65 16.39
C VAL A 44 33.57 24.58 16.47
N LEU A 45 32.91 25.50 17.18
CA LEU A 45 31.46 25.56 17.27
C LEU A 45 30.81 25.86 15.90
N THR A 46 31.41 26.77 15.12
CA THR A 46 30.95 27.07 13.75
C THR A 46 31.09 25.85 12.84
N ALA A 47 32.23 25.16 12.89
CA ALA A 47 32.47 23.95 12.12
C ALA A 47 31.52 22.80 12.51
N ALA A 48 31.24 22.64 13.81
CA ALA A 48 30.29 21.64 14.30
C ALA A 48 28.85 21.93 13.85
N THR A 49 28.43 23.21 13.88
CA THR A 49 27.11 23.62 13.37
C THR A 49 27.00 23.37 11.85
N ALA A 50 28.02 23.72 11.08
CA ALA A 50 28.05 23.45 9.64
C ALA A 50 28.02 21.94 9.32
N TYR A 51 28.70 21.11 10.11
CA TYR A 51 28.65 19.66 9.98
C TYR A 51 27.25 19.10 10.30
N LEU A 52 26.56 19.62 11.34
CA LEU A 52 25.19 19.20 11.67
C LEU A 52 24.21 19.54 10.55
N ILE A 53 24.30 20.74 9.95
CA ILE A 53 23.49 21.13 8.79
C ILE A 53 23.75 20.16 7.62
N SER A 54 25.02 19.95 7.26
CA SER A 54 25.39 19.02 6.19
C SER A 54 24.93 17.57 6.43
N VAL A 55 24.78 17.13 7.69
CA VAL A 55 24.19 15.82 7.99
C VAL A 55 22.67 15.84 7.80
N ILE A 56 21.98 16.88 8.25
CA ILE A 56 20.53 17.05 8.07
C ILE A 56 20.16 17.06 6.58
N ASP A 57 20.91 17.82 5.77
CA ASP A 57 20.72 17.91 4.31
C ASP A 57 20.80 16.53 3.63
N ILE A 58 21.67 15.64 4.11
CA ILE A 58 21.85 14.27 3.59
C ILE A 58 20.65 13.37 3.94
N TRP A 59 20.00 13.58 5.10
CA TRP A 59 18.78 12.85 5.46
C TRP A 59 17.59 13.34 4.64
N ASN A 60 17.36 14.67 4.57
CA ASN A 60 16.26 15.25 3.78
C ASN A 60 16.35 14.81 2.32
N ALA A 61 17.50 15.04 1.68
CA ALA A 61 17.73 14.65 0.29
C ALA A 61 17.71 13.12 0.07
N ARG A 62 17.70 12.27 1.11
CA ARG A 62 17.48 10.82 0.96
C ARG A 62 15.99 10.47 0.91
N GLU A 63 15.18 11.18 1.68
CA GLU A 63 13.72 11.08 1.73
C GLU A 63 13.14 11.58 0.39
N ASP A 64 13.48 12.81 0.00
CA ASP A 64 13.04 13.44 -1.26
C ASP A 64 13.36 12.58 -2.50
N ARG A 65 14.56 11.96 -2.55
CA ARG A 65 15.05 11.23 -3.73
C ARG A 65 14.28 9.96 -4.10
N HIS A 66 13.46 9.42 -3.21
CA HIS A 66 12.70 8.20 -3.48
C HIS A 66 11.20 8.39 -3.29
N PHE A 67 10.75 9.40 -2.54
CA PHE A 67 9.33 9.67 -2.29
C PHE A 67 8.46 9.60 -3.56
N PHE A 68 8.91 10.19 -4.69
CA PHE A 68 8.16 10.14 -5.94
C PHE A 68 8.05 8.71 -6.52
N GLU A 69 9.18 8.00 -6.71
CA GLU A 69 9.16 6.65 -7.29
C GLU A 69 8.51 5.63 -6.33
N ASP A 70 8.73 5.74 -5.01
CA ASP A 70 8.09 4.91 -3.97
C ASP A 70 6.56 5.12 -3.94
N HIS A 71 6.09 6.36 -4.17
CA HIS A 71 4.66 6.67 -4.30
C HIS A 71 4.09 6.16 -5.63
N VAL A 72 4.78 6.37 -6.74
CA VAL A 72 4.41 5.87 -8.07
C VAL A 72 4.27 4.35 -8.08
N ASP A 73 5.24 3.63 -7.50
CA ASP A 73 5.19 2.18 -7.37
C ASP A 73 4.13 1.74 -6.35
N GLY A 74 3.96 2.45 -5.24
CA GLY A 74 2.92 2.18 -4.25
C GLY A 74 1.50 2.30 -4.80
N VAL A 75 1.22 3.33 -5.59
CA VAL A 75 -0.06 3.52 -6.30
C VAL A 75 -0.28 2.44 -7.36
N THR A 76 0.78 2.09 -8.10
CA THR A 76 0.73 1.07 -9.15
C THR A 76 0.45 -0.32 -8.56
N GLU A 77 1.17 -0.72 -7.51
CA GLU A 77 0.95 -1.99 -6.81
C GLU A 77 -0.43 -2.02 -6.13
N PHE A 78 -0.88 -0.92 -5.53
CA PHE A 78 -2.22 -0.81 -4.95
C PHE A 78 -3.34 -1.07 -5.98
N LEU A 79 -3.23 -0.46 -7.17
CA LEU A 79 -4.22 -0.63 -8.24
C LEU A 79 -4.13 -2.01 -8.88
N ALA A 80 -2.93 -2.53 -9.14
CA ALA A 80 -2.71 -3.89 -9.63
C ALA A 80 -3.28 -4.95 -8.66
N ALA A 81 -3.04 -4.79 -7.35
CA ALA A 81 -3.61 -5.64 -6.32
C ALA A 81 -5.14 -5.51 -6.24
N SER A 82 -5.69 -4.31 -6.42
CA SER A 82 -7.15 -4.07 -6.40
C SER A 82 -7.85 -4.71 -7.61
N PHE A 83 -7.31 -4.56 -8.82
CA PHE A 83 -7.83 -5.23 -10.02
C PHE A 83 -7.69 -6.76 -9.92
N SER A 84 -6.55 -7.25 -9.40
CA SER A 84 -6.34 -8.68 -9.13
C SER A 84 -7.36 -9.22 -8.13
N ALA A 85 -7.65 -8.49 -7.05
CA ALA A 85 -8.66 -8.85 -6.06
C ALA A 85 -10.09 -8.85 -6.61
N ALA A 86 -10.43 -7.91 -7.50
CA ALA A 86 -11.72 -7.90 -8.20
C ALA A 86 -11.91 -9.15 -9.09
N GLY A 87 -10.82 -9.74 -9.59
CA GLY A 87 -10.81 -11.01 -10.32
C GLY A 87 -11.30 -12.24 -9.53
N TYR A 88 -11.48 -12.13 -8.21
CA TYR A 88 -11.83 -13.24 -7.33
C TYR A 88 -13.06 -12.94 -6.46
N GLU A 89 -14.14 -13.65 -6.72
CA GLU A 89 -15.32 -13.68 -5.85
C GLU A 89 -15.28 -14.88 -4.91
N ILE A 90 -15.77 -14.69 -3.68
CA ILE A 90 -16.00 -15.79 -2.76
C ILE A 90 -17.48 -16.15 -2.88
N SER A 91 -17.76 -17.29 -3.50
CA SER A 91 -19.12 -17.83 -3.63
C SER A 91 -19.65 -18.27 -2.25
N THR A 92 -20.20 -17.32 -1.50
CA THR A 92 -21.07 -17.65 -0.35
C THR A 92 -22.34 -18.27 -0.91
N SER A 93 -22.58 -19.55 -0.64
CA SER A 93 -23.71 -20.32 -1.20
C SER A 93 -25.05 -19.97 -0.53
N SER A 94 -25.48 -18.72 -0.69
CA SER A 94 -26.73 -18.17 -0.18
C SER A 94 -27.79 -18.13 -1.28
N GLY A 95 -28.48 -19.26 -1.49
CA GLY A 95 -29.75 -19.33 -2.23
C GLY A 95 -29.73 -18.79 -3.66
N SER A 96 -29.17 -19.54 -4.61
CA SER A 96 -29.47 -19.31 -6.03
C SER A 96 -30.97 -19.56 -6.27
N SER A 97 -31.72 -18.50 -6.59
CA SER A 97 -33.16 -18.52 -6.86
C SER A 97 -33.47 -19.09 -8.25
N GLY A 98 -33.08 -20.35 -8.45
CA GLY A 98 -33.23 -21.07 -9.70
C GLY A 98 -34.67 -21.42 -10.04
N GLN A 99 -35.23 -20.68 -10.99
CA GLN A 99 -36.08 -21.17 -12.09
C GLN A 99 -37.37 -21.94 -11.73
N THR A 100 -38.51 -21.29 -11.98
CA THR A 100 -39.83 -21.93 -12.02
C THR A 100 -39.97 -22.84 -13.24
N ASP A 101 -40.11 -24.15 -13.04
CA ASP A 101 -40.73 -25.08 -13.98
C ASP A 101 -41.62 -26.09 -13.22
N GLY A 102 -42.66 -26.63 -13.85
CA GLY A 102 -43.89 -27.03 -13.15
C GLY A 102 -44.19 -28.53 -13.02
N SER A 103 -44.38 -28.99 -11.78
CA SER A 103 -45.20 -30.17 -11.39
C SER A 103 -45.49 -30.07 -9.88
N ASP A 104 -46.75 -29.93 -9.43
CA ASP A 104 -47.81 -30.94 -9.24
C ASP A 104 -47.67 -31.72 -7.90
N GLY A 105 -48.80 -32.02 -7.24
CA GLY A 105 -48.85 -33.01 -6.13
C GLY A 105 -48.69 -32.56 -4.67
N SER A 106 -49.66 -31.79 -4.14
CA SER A 106 -50.29 -31.93 -2.79
C SER A 106 -49.50 -32.00 -1.45
N ASP A 107 -50.13 -31.34 -0.45
CA ASP A 107 -50.20 -31.64 1.01
C ASP A 107 -49.25 -30.87 1.97
N PRO A 108 -49.78 -30.18 3.01
CA PRO A 108 -48.98 -29.44 4.00
C PRO A 108 -48.80 -30.20 5.33
N SER A 109 -47.62 -30.14 5.95
CA SER A 109 -47.39 -30.65 7.31
C SER A 109 -46.23 -29.95 8.04
N ASP A 110 -46.58 -29.30 9.15
CA ASP A 110 -45.87 -29.13 10.43
C ASP A 110 -44.32 -28.99 10.50
N ASP A 111 -43.93 -27.79 10.95
CA ASP A 111 -43.06 -27.52 12.12
C ASP A 111 -41.79 -28.35 12.39
N ALA A 112 -40.63 -27.74 12.15
CA ALA A 112 -39.46 -27.69 13.06
C ALA A 112 -38.33 -26.84 12.44
N GLY A 113 -37.48 -26.23 13.26
CA GLY A 113 -36.34 -25.43 12.78
C GLY A 113 -35.13 -26.28 12.34
N ASP A 114 -34.54 -25.94 11.19
CA ASP A 114 -33.34 -26.58 10.65
C ASP A 114 -32.07 -25.79 11.02
N GLU A 115 -31.25 -26.33 11.93
CA GLU A 115 -29.92 -25.77 12.22
C GLU A 115 -28.88 -26.29 11.20
N PRO A 116 -28.08 -25.42 10.55
CA PRO A 116 -27.14 -25.84 9.52
C PRO A 116 -26.03 -26.74 10.10
N LYS A 117 -26.18 -28.05 9.85
CA LYS A 117 -25.36 -29.11 10.45
C LYS A 117 -23.93 -29.16 9.85
N LEU A 118 -22.98 -28.58 10.57
CA LEU A 118 -21.54 -28.58 10.22
C LEU A 118 -20.90 -29.97 10.34
N GLU A 119 -20.76 -30.71 9.23
CA GLU A 119 -20.05 -32.00 9.20
C GLU A 119 -18.51 -31.82 9.14
N ILE A 120 -17.89 -31.69 10.30
CA ILE A 120 -16.42 -31.59 10.45
C ILE A 120 -15.78 -32.97 10.23
N ASN A 121 -15.37 -33.27 9.00
CA ASN A 121 -14.72 -34.54 8.65
C ASN A 121 -13.29 -34.64 9.21
N THR A 122 -13.18 -35.08 10.46
CA THR A 122 -11.91 -35.28 11.16
C THR A 122 -11.24 -36.59 10.71
N GLY A 123 -10.15 -36.47 9.93
CA GLY A 123 -9.54 -37.58 9.19
C GLY A 123 -8.89 -38.68 10.03
N ALA A 124 -9.68 -39.65 10.48
CA ALA A 124 -9.21 -40.89 11.10
C ALA A 124 -8.81 -41.93 10.05
N ARG A 125 -7.51 -42.28 9.97
CA ARG A 125 -7.00 -43.33 9.07
C ARG A 125 -7.37 -44.74 9.57
N SER A 126 -7.98 -45.55 8.71
CA SER A 126 -7.75 -47.01 8.63
C SER A 126 -8.16 -47.57 7.26
N PRO A 127 -7.56 -48.68 6.79
CA PRO A 127 -7.60 -49.04 5.36
C PRO A 127 -8.55 -50.20 5.01
N THR A 128 -9.19 -50.11 3.84
CA THR A 128 -9.73 -51.26 3.11
C THR A 128 -9.42 -51.13 1.62
N ASN A 129 -8.92 -52.22 1.00
CA ASN A 129 -8.58 -52.23 -0.42
C ASN A 129 -9.82 -52.49 -1.28
N ARG A 130 -10.06 -51.62 -2.27
CA ARG A 130 -10.88 -51.95 -3.45
C ARG A 130 -10.39 -51.16 -4.67
N PRO A 131 -9.85 -51.82 -5.72
CA PRO A 131 -9.52 -51.16 -6.97
C PRO A 131 -10.78 -51.09 -7.86
N ASP A 132 -11.42 -49.92 -7.91
CA ASP A 132 -12.44 -49.62 -8.91
C ASP A 132 -11.99 -48.38 -9.72
N SER A 133 -11.97 -48.53 -11.04
CA SER A 133 -11.28 -47.61 -11.94
C SER A 133 -12.22 -46.60 -12.59
N THR A 134 -12.23 -45.35 -12.10
CA THR A 134 -12.51 -44.13 -12.90
C THR A 134 -12.01 -42.93 -12.11
N SER A 135 -10.83 -42.41 -12.45
CA SER A 135 -10.24 -41.22 -11.81
C SER A 135 -10.76 -39.92 -12.44
N THR A 136 -12.08 -39.71 -12.42
CA THR A 136 -12.65 -38.37 -12.64
C THR A 136 -12.36 -37.55 -11.41
N SER A 137 -11.27 -36.76 -11.44
CA SER A 137 -10.90 -35.85 -10.37
C SER A 137 -11.91 -34.70 -10.27
N LYS A 138 -13.03 -34.94 -9.58
CA LYS A 138 -13.88 -33.85 -9.07
C LYS A 138 -13.04 -33.03 -8.11
N THR A 139 -12.59 -31.86 -8.57
CA THR A 139 -11.86 -30.88 -7.77
C THR A 139 -12.73 -30.51 -6.56
N SER A 140 -12.27 -30.90 -5.37
CA SER A 140 -12.88 -30.49 -4.10
C SER A 140 -12.93 -28.97 -4.05
N GLY A 141 -14.11 -28.41 -3.81
CA GLY A 141 -14.46 -27.05 -4.20
C GLY A 141 -13.50 -25.97 -3.70
N SER A 142 -12.94 -25.20 -4.64
CA SER A 142 -12.53 -23.83 -4.34
C SER A 142 -13.79 -23.02 -4.07
N LEU A 143 -13.91 -22.41 -2.89
CA LEU A 143 -14.94 -21.42 -2.60
C LEU A 143 -14.64 -20.05 -3.24
N VAL A 144 -13.42 -19.88 -3.75
CA VAL A 144 -13.06 -18.77 -4.63
C VAL A 144 -13.46 -19.15 -6.05
N THR A 145 -14.47 -18.46 -6.58
CA THR A 145 -14.82 -18.42 -8.00
C THR A 145 -14.12 -17.22 -8.65
N ARG A 146 -14.01 -17.22 -9.99
CA ARG A 146 -13.56 -16.04 -10.75
C ARG A 146 -14.81 -15.32 -11.24
N ALA A 147 -14.88 -14.01 -11.01
CA ALA A 147 -15.98 -13.21 -11.52
C ALA A 147 -15.99 -13.24 -13.06
N GLU A 148 -17.18 -13.41 -13.65
CA GLU A 148 -17.33 -13.59 -15.10
C GLU A 148 -16.95 -12.33 -15.89
N ALA A 149 -17.22 -11.15 -15.33
CA ALA A 149 -16.61 -9.89 -15.70
C ALA A 149 -16.20 -9.14 -14.40
N PRO A 150 -14.91 -9.13 -14.01
CA PRO A 150 -14.46 -8.50 -12.76
C PRO A 150 -14.32 -6.97 -12.86
N ILE A 151 -14.22 -6.46 -14.09
CA ILE A 151 -14.00 -5.06 -14.44
C ILE A 151 -14.87 -4.75 -15.67
N SER A 152 -15.55 -3.62 -15.65
CA SER A 152 -16.54 -3.19 -16.65
C SER A 152 -16.44 -1.69 -16.91
N TRP A 153 -17.02 -1.22 -18.02
CA TRP A 153 -17.38 0.19 -18.17
C TRP A 153 -18.78 0.41 -17.61
N GLU A 154 -18.95 1.41 -16.74
CA GLU A 154 -20.21 1.70 -16.07
C GLU A 154 -20.37 3.20 -15.84
N SER A 155 -21.55 3.74 -16.15
CA SER A 155 -21.91 5.13 -15.83
C SER A 155 -22.18 5.28 -14.33
N LEU A 156 -21.82 6.41 -13.74
CA LEU A 156 -22.10 6.67 -12.33
C LEU A 156 -23.61 6.79 -12.06
N PRO A 157 -24.11 6.38 -10.87
CA PRO A 157 -25.47 6.69 -10.43
C PRO A 157 -25.79 8.18 -10.56
N GLY A 158 -26.94 8.52 -11.14
CA GLY A 158 -27.36 9.91 -11.37
C GLY A 158 -26.67 10.64 -12.54
N ALA A 159 -25.66 10.05 -13.18
CA ALA A 159 -24.97 10.68 -14.32
C ALA A 159 -25.88 10.88 -15.54
N ALA A 160 -25.58 11.88 -16.37
CA ALA A 160 -26.32 12.13 -17.59
C ALA A 160 -25.90 11.16 -18.70
N SER A 161 -26.80 10.88 -19.65
CA SER A 161 -26.55 9.96 -20.78
C SER A 161 -25.51 10.45 -21.81
N PHE A 162 -24.79 11.54 -21.52
CA PHE A 162 -23.64 12.03 -22.28
C PHE A 162 -22.32 11.95 -21.50
N ASP A 163 -22.37 11.62 -20.20
CA ASP A 163 -21.19 11.43 -19.37
C ASP A 163 -20.54 10.09 -19.71
N LYS A 164 -19.22 10.12 -19.90
CA LYS A 164 -18.44 8.92 -20.25
C LYS A 164 -18.45 7.91 -19.09
N PRO A 165 -18.56 6.60 -19.36
CA PRO A 165 -18.48 5.60 -18.32
C PRO A 165 -17.10 5.60 -17.67
N LEU A 166 -17.04 5.22 -16.40
CA LEU A 166 -15.79 5.00 -15.68
C LEU A 166 -15.51 3.50 -15.58
N LEU A 167 -14.24 3.16 -15.38
CA LEU A 167 -13.83 1.77 -15.23
C LEU A 167 -14.23 1.29 -13.83
N SER A 168 -15.25 0.45 -13.75
CA SER A 168 -15.83 -0.04 -12.51
C SER A 168 -15.38 -1.47 -12.19
N PHE A 169 -15.28 -1.77 -10.89
CA PHE A 169 -14.88 -3.08 -10.38
C PHE A 169 -15.39 -3.31 -8.96
N SER A 170 -15.67 -4.57 -8.64
CA SER A 170 -16.19 -5.00 -7.33
C SER A 170 -15.08 -5.54 -6.43
N LEU A 171 -15.04 -5.09 -5.17
CA LEU A 171 -14.13 -5.59 -4.13
C LEU A 171 -14.88 -6.33 -3.02
N ASN A 172 -14.40 -7.54 -2.69
CA ASN A 172 -14.92 -8.39 -1.61
C ASN A 172 -14.13 -8.24 -0.30
N THR A 173 -13.15 -7.35 -0.25
CA THR A 173 -12.39 -6.96 0.94
C THR A 173 -12.06 -5.49 0.83
N ARG A 174 -12.29 -4.72 1.88
CA ARG A 174 -11.94 -3.29 1.93
C ARG A 174 -10.41 -3.12 1.89
N PRO A 175 -9.84 -2.40 0.90
CA PRO A 175 -8.45 -1.95 0.95
C PRO A 175 -8.26 -0.84 1.99
N PRO A 176 -7.08 -0.69 2.62
CA PRO A 176 -6.86 0.30 3.69
C PRO A 176 -7.20 1.77 3.35
N LEU A 177 -7.17 2.15 2.06
CA LEU A 177 -7.49 3.51 1.59
C LEU A 177 -9.01 3.81 1.54
N LEU A 178 -9.89 2.79 1.51
CA LEU A 178 -11.35 2.98 1.41
C LEU A 178 -11.97 3.18 2.79
N VAL A 179 -11.61 4.29 3.44
CA VAL A 179 -12.08 4.66 4.79
C VAL A 179 -13.45 5.33 4.75
N SER A 180 -14.39 4.84 5.56
CA SER A 180 -15.62 5.55 5.91
C SER A 180 -15.60 5.90 7.40
N ALA A 181 -16.23 7.03 7.75
CA ALA A 181 -16.46 7.44 9.14
C ALA A 181 -17.46 6.51 9.88
N GLU A 182 -18.15 5.62 9.16
CA GLU A 182 -19.23 4.79 9.68
C GLU A 182 -18.83 3.31 9.71
N GLN A 183 -19.09 2.64 10.83
CA GLN A 183 -18.69 1.25 11.09
C GLN A 183 -19.57 0.18 10.39
N ILE A 184 -20.16 0.52 9.24
CA ILE A 184 -21.02 -0.39 8.44
C ILE A 184 -20.21 -1.63 8.03
N PRO A 185 -20.75 -2.87 8.07
CA PRO A 185 -20.05 -4.05 7.55
C PRO A 185 -19.68 -3.91 6.05
N PHE A 186 -18.50 -4.39 5.67
CA PHE A 186 -18.00 -4.33 4.28
C PHE A 186 -18.13 -5.73 3.66
N THR A 187 -19.19 -5.96 2.89
CA THR A 187 -19.48 -7.27 2.27
C THR A 187 -19.07 -7.29 0.80
N LYS A 188 -19.60 -6.35 0.00
CA LYS A 188 -19.18 -6.08 -1.38
C LYS A 188 -19.16 -4.56 -1.58
N THR A 189 -18.09 -4.04 -2.18
CA THR A 189 -17.91 -2.60 -2.46
C THR A 189 -17.75 -2.43 -3.96
N GLN A 190 -18.62 -1.64 -4.59
CA GLN A 190 -18.42 -1.23 -5.99
C GLN A 190 -17.51 0.00 -6.00
N VAL A 191 -16.54 0.00 -6.91
CA VAL A 191 -15.50 1.02 -7.03
C VAL A 191 -15.41 1.47 -8.49
N TYR A 192 -15.30 2.77 -8.70
CA TYR A 192 -15.12 3.40 -10.01
C TYR A 192 -13.80 4.18 -10.01
N LEU A 193 -12.98 3.97 -11.04
CA LEU A 193 -11.72 4.71 -11.23
C LEU A 193 -12.03 6.11 -11.78
N HIS A 194 -11.79 7.15 -10.97
CA HIS A 194 -12.09 8.54 -11.32
C HIS A 194 -10.80 9.36 -11.45
N PHE A 195 -10.64 10.06 -12.56
CA PHE A 195 -9.48 10.93 -12.81
C PHE A 195 -9.94 12.33 -13.19
N ASP A 196 -9.33 13.33 -12.55
CA ASP A 196 -9.47 14.75 -12.87
C ASP A 196 -8.08 15.40 -13.00
N ARG A 197 -7.95 16.48 -13.78
CA ARG A 197 -6.66 17.15 -14.02
C ARG A 197 -6.25 18.16 -12.94
N GLU A 198 -7.17 18.59 -12.08
CA GLU A 198 -6.91 19.48 -10.95
C GLU A 198 -6.69 18.68 -9.64
N ASP A 199 -7.47 17.61 -9.43
CA ASP A 199 -7.38 16.75 -8.23
C ASP A 199 -6.56 15.46 -8.40
N GLY A 200 -6.23 15.05 -9.63
CA GLY A 200 -5.55 13.79 -9.93
C GLY A 200 -6.45 12.54 -9.81
N LEU A 201 -5.88 11.43 -9.35
CA LEU A 201 -6.53 10.11 -9.32
C LEU A 201 -7.25 9.84 -7.99
N SER A 202 -8.52 9.45 -8.09
CA SER A 202 -9.42 9.08 -7.00
C SER A 202 -10.15 7.77 -7.29
N LEU A 203 -10.65 7.12 -6.24
CA LEU A 203 -11.66 6.07 -6.32
C LEU A 203 -12.98 6.61 -5.78
N LEU A 204 -14.05 6.52 -6.57
CA LEU A 204 -15.42 6.70 -6.10
C LEU A 204 -15.96 5.33 -5.72
N TRP A 205 -16.62 5.17 -4.58
CA TRP A 205 -17.06 3.86 -4.11
C TRP A 205 -18.29 3.89 -3.21
N SER A 206 -19.02 2.76 -3.21
CA SER A 206 -20.21 2.54 -2.39
C SER A 206 -20.22 1.11 -1.82
N SER A 207 -20.82 0.94 -0.64
CA SER A 207 -21.05 -0.38 -0.05
C SER A 207 -22.39 -0.94 -0.51
N ASN A 208 -22.49 -2.24 -0.76
CA ASN A 208 -23.76 -2.91 -1.05
C ASN A 208 -24.75 -2.96 0.15
N LEU A 209 -24.35 -2.40 1.30
CA LEU A 209 -25.16 -2.17 2.50
C LEU A 209 -25.51 -0.68 2.70
N GLN A 210 -25.14 0.20 1.76
CA GLN A 210 -25.57 1.61 1.75
C GLN A 210 -27.01 1.69 1.23
N GLU A 211 -27.74 2.75 1.60
CA GLU A 211 -29.09 3.01 1.07
C GLU A 211 -29.04 3.38 -0.43
N GLU A 212 -30.19 3.41 -1.07
CA GLU A 212 -30.34 3.56 -2.53
C GLU A 212 -29.65 4.84 -3.04
N LEU A 213 -28.72 4.70 -3.98
CA LEU A 213 -27.87 5.79 -4.48
C LEU A 213 -28.66 6.60 -5.51
N GLU A 214 -29.11 7.80 -5.15
CA GLU A 214 -29.86 8.68 -6.05
C GLU A 214 -28.93 9.56 -6.90
N ASP A 215 -27.74 9.91 -6.38
CA ASP A 215 -26.82 10.88 -6.96
C ASP A 215 -25.34 10.48 -6.81
N VAL A 216 -24.47 11.04 -7.65
CA VAL A 216 -22.99 10.92 -7.56
C VAL A 216 -22.49 11.37 -6.18
N ASN A 217 -23.18 12.32 -5.55
CA ASN A 217 -22.88 12.82 -4.21
C ASN A 217 -23.01 11.76 -3.09
N ASP A 218 -23.71 10.64 -3.33
CA ASP A 218 -23.80 9.52 -2.37
C ASP A 218 -22.56 8.60 -2.42
N LEU A 219 -21.75 8.71 -3.48
CA LEU A 219 -20.50 7.97 -3.61
C LEU A 219 -19.41 8.56 -2.72
N ARG A 220 -18.70 7.68 -2.02
CA ARG A 220 -17.57 8.08 -1.17
C ARG A 220 -16.34 8.24 -2.05
N ARG A 221 -15.65 9.37 -1.94
CA ARG A 221 -14.40 9.64 -2.65
C ARG A 221 -13.19 9.34 -1.76
N SER A 222 -12.29 8.49 -2.25
CA SER A 222 -10.96 8.28 -1.67
C SER A 222 -9.91 8.73 -2.68
N GLU A 223 -9.15 9.76 -2.34
CA GLU A 223 -7.97 10.18 -3.12
C GLU A 223 -6.92 9.06 -3.11
N VAL A 224 -6.29 8.81 -4.27
CA VAL A 224 -5.21 7.81 -4.42
C VAL A 224 -3.89 8.48 -4.73
N SER A 225 -3.89 9.47 -5.63
CA SER A 225 -2.67 10.18 -6.02
C SER A 225 -3.00 11.52 -6.70
N PRO A 226 -2.65 12.66 -6.08
CA PRO A 226 -2.72 13.97 -6.75
C PRO A 226 -1.61 14.14 -7.79
N LEU A 227 -0.64 13.21 -7.84
CA LEU A 227 0.51 13.26 -8.75
C LEU A 227 0.23 12.57 -10.11
N VAL A 228 -0.95 11.99 -10.32
CA VAL A 228 -1.33 11.47 -11.65
C VAL A 228 -1.82 12.64 -12.50
N SER A 229 -1.17 12.90 -13.63
CA SER A 229 -1.50 14.00 -14.56
C SER A 229 -2.22 13.54 -15.83
N ALA A 230 -2.20 12.24 -16.14
CA ALA A 230 -3.05 11.62 -17.16
C ALA A 230 -3.27 10.12 -16.94
N ILE A 231 -4.38 9.61 -17.48
CA ILE A 231 -4.65 8.18 -17.66
C ILE A 231 -4.85 7.94 -19.15
N LEU A 232 -4.17 6.93 -19.71
CA LEU A 232 -4.38 6.46 -21.09
C LEU A 232 -4.81 5.00 -21.09
N TYR A 233 -5.82 4.68 -21.89
CA TYR A 233 -6.38 3.36 -22.11
C TYR A 233 -5.73 2.74 -23.35
N ILE A 234 -5.17 1.54 -23.22
CA ILE A 234 -4.40 0.88 -24.28
C ILE A 234 -5.19 -0.30 -24.86
N TYR A 235 -5.46 -0.19 -26.16
CA TYR A 235 -6.22 -1.14 -26.96
C TYR A 235 -5.32 -1.81 -28.00
N TRP A 236 -5.71 -3.00 -28.45
CA TRP A 236 -5.12 -3.64 -29.63
C TRP A 236 -5.98 -3.29 -30.85
N ASP A 237 -5.40 -2.67 -31.87
CA ASP A 237 -6.08 -2.42 -33.14
C ASP A 237 -5.81 -3.57 -34.11
N GLU A 238 -6.81 -4.44 -34.29
CA GLU A 238 -6.74 -5.57 -35.22
C GLU A 238 -6.60 -5.17 -36.70
N ARG A 239 -6.94 -3.93 -37.06
CA ARG A 239 -6.89 -3.45 -38.45
C ARG A 239 -5.50 -3.02 -38.88
N PHE A 240 -4.64 -2.67 -37.91
CA PHE A 240 -3.27 -2.21 -38.14
C PHE A 240 -2.21 -3.03 -37.38
N GLU A 241 -2.62 -4.08 -36.63
CA GLU A 241 -1.77 -4.95 -35.82
C GLU A 241 -0.84 -4.18 -34.85
N GLN A 242 -1.38 -3.15 -34.20
CA GLN A 242 -0.63 -2.23 -33.33
C GLN A 242 -1.39 -1.90 -32.04
N TRP A 243 -0.66 -1.43 -31.02
CA TRP A 243 -1.27 -0.85 -29.83
C TRP A 243 -1.70 0.59 -30.10
N GLU A 244 -2.92 0.92 -29.69
CA GLU A 244 -3.49 2.27 -29.73
C GLU A 244 -3.64 2.79 -28.29
N GLU A 245 -3.21 4.02 -28.03
CA GLU A 245 -3.37 4.69 -26.74
C GLU A 245 -4.40 5.82 -26.89
N LEU A 246 -5.43 5.83 -26.03
CA LEU A 246 -6.51 6.83 -26.03
C LEU A 246 -6.67 7.43 -24.63
N ASP A 247 -7.00 8.71 -24.50
CA ASP A 247 -7.34 9.36 -23.23
C ASP A 247 -8.81 9.16 -22.80
N GLU A 248 -9.60 8.50 -23.64
CA GLU A 248 -11.04 8.27 -23.44
C GLU A 248 -11.42 6.79 -23.69
N PRO A 249 -12.58 6.30 -23.17
CA PRO A 249 -13.07 4.95 -23.44
C PRO A 249 -13.33 4.73 -24.94
N LYS A 250 -12.91 3.58 -25.50
CA LYS A 250 -13.12 3.26 -26.92
C LYS A 250 -14.52 2.68 -27.13
N GLU A 251 -15.33 3.34 -27.95
CA GLU A 251 -16.64 2.84 -28.39
C GLU A 251 -16.50 1.45 -29.06
N GLY A 252 -17.46 0.56 -28.83
CA GLY A 252 -17.49 -0.79 -29.37
C GLY A 252 -18.22 -0.94 -30.71
N GLU A 253 -18.08 -2.11 -31.34
CA GLU A 253 -18.82 -2.49 -32.54
C GLU A 253 -19.82 -3.62 -32.21
N GLY A 254 -21.11 -3.30 -32.09
CA GLY A 254 -22.19 -4.29 -31.92
C GLY A 254 -23.05 -4.04 -30.68
N ASP A 255 -23.20 -5.06 -29.84
CA ASP A 255 -24.01 -5.04 -28.61
C ASP A 255 -23.22 -4.56 -27.36
N GLU A 256 -21.92 -4.31 -27.49
CA GLU A 256 -21.06 -3.71 -26.45
C GLU A 256 -20.84 -2.22 -26.76
N ASP A 257 -21.32 -1.31 -25.90
CA ASP A 257 -21.17 0.15 -26.10
C ASP A 257 -19.69 0.59 -26.06
N TYR A 258 -18.86 -0.04 -25.22
CA TYR A 258 -17.46 0.31 -25.02
C TYR A 258 -16.56 -0.93 -24.83
N LEU A 259 -15.44 -0.97 -25.55
CA LEU A 259 -14.45 -2.05 -25.45
C LEU A 259 -13.65 -1.91 -24.15
N LEU A 260 -13.36 -3.02 -23.47
CA LEU A 260 -12.42 -3.02 -22.34
C LEU A 260 -10.97 -2.83 -22.81
N PRO A 261 -10.20 -1.88 -22.25
CA PRO A 261 -8.78 -1.77 -22.52
C PRO A 261 -8.02 -2.97 -21.94
N ARG A 262 -6.86 -3.26 -22.52
CA ARG A 262 -6.01 -4.37 -22.07
C ARG A 262 -4.96 -3.92 -21.06
N TYR A 263 -4.53 -2.66 -21.16
CA TYR A 263 -3.67 -2.01 -20.19
C TYR A 263 -4.17 -0.59 -19.90
N ILE A 264 -3.87 -0.11 -18.69
CA ILE A 264 -3.98 1.31 -18.34
C ILE A 264 -2.57 1.85 -18.16
N LYS A 265 -2.23 2.95 -18.80
CA LYS A 265 -1.03 3.72 -18.49
C LYS A 265 -1.42 4.88 -17.58
N LEU A 266 -0.73 4.98 -16.44
CA LEU A 266 -0.76 6.14 -15.57
C LEU A 266 0.48 7.00 -15.85
N ILE A 267 0.27 8.28 -16.08
CA ILE A 267 1.34 9.28 -16.20
C ILE A 267 1.36 10.07 -14.89
N PHE A 268 2.53 10.10 -14.25
CA PHE A 268 2.76 10.84 -13.02
C PHE A 268 3.69 12.02 -13.25
N GLU A 269 3.47 13.14 -12.57
CA GLU A 269 4.31 14.32 -12.64
C GLU A 269 4.58 14.91 -11.24
N TYR A 270 5.85 15.19 -10.93
CA TYR A 270 6.27 15.84 -9.69
C TYR A 270 7.55 16.65 -9.89
N GLU A 271 7.55 17.92 -9.48
CA GLU A 271 8.68 18.88 -9.63
C GLU A 271 9.30 18.95 -11.04
N GLY A 272 8.51 18.67 -12.09
CA GLY A 272 8.97 18.64 -13.48
C GLY A 272 9.67 17.34 -13.91
N VAL A 273 9.63 16.31 -13.07
CA VAL A 273 9.93 14.92 -13.44
C VAL A 273 8.63 14.22 -13.83
N THR A 274 8.64 13.53 -14.97
CA THR A 274 7.50 12.73 -15.46
C THR A 274 7.88 11.25 -15.47
N THR A 275 7.01 10.40 -14.93
CA THR A 275 7.22 8.94 -14.87
C THR A 275 5.94 8.21 -15.31
N GLU A 276 6.08 7.19 -16.17
CA GLU A 276 4.99 6.33 -16.63
C GLU A 276 4.97 4.99 -15.87
N ARG A 277 3.77 4.45 -15.63
CA ARG A 277 3.55 3.06 -15.18
C ARG A 277 2.39 2.43 -15.94
N LEU A 278 2.45 1.12 -16.16
CA LEU A 278 1.51 0.37 -16.98
C LEU A 278 0.90 -0.79 -16.19
N LEU A 279 -0.41 -0.74 -16.01
CA LEU A 279 -1.24 -1.70 -15.28
C LEU A 279 -1.92 -2.67 -16.25
N THR A 280 -2.03 -3.94 -15.88
CA THR A 280 -2.76 -4.95 -16.65
C THR A 280 -4.22 -5.00 -16.19
N ILE A 281 -5.17 -4.92 -17.13
CA ILE A 281 -6.58 -5.22 -16.82
C ILE A 281 -6.75 -6.74 -16.90
N PRO A 282 -7.21 -7.44 -15.83
CA PRO A 282 -7.58 -8.84 -15.89
C PRO A 282 -8.88 -9.04 -16.68
N ILE A 283 -8.80 -8.94 -18.00
CA ILE A 283 -9.88 -9.31 -18.90
C ILE A 283 -10.30 -10.77 -18.64
N PRO A 284 -11.61 -11.06 -18.56
CA PRO A 284 -12.06 -12.43 -18.50
C PRO A 284 -11.71 -13.11 -19.83
N SER A 285 -11.15 -14.31 -19.75
CA SER A 285 -10.83 -15.08 -20.95
C SER A 285 -12.09 -15.72 -21.49
N THR A 286 -12.93 -14.92 -22.18
CA THR A 286 -13.95 -15.45 -23.09
C THR A 286 -13.28 -16.51 -23.95
N SER A 287 -13.78 -17.75 -23.87
CA SER A 287 -13.10 -18.88 -24.49
C SER A 287 -13.09 -18.67 -26.00
N ALA A 288 -11.91 -18.42 -26.58
CA ALA A 288 -11.75 -18.28 -28.02
C ALA A 288 -12.24 -19.57 -28.68
N ALA A 289 -13.46 -19.51 -29.24
CA ALA A 289 -14.10 -20.62 -29.91
C ALA A 289 -13.46 -20.76 -31.30
N ILE A 290 -12.28 -21.37 -31.33
CA ILE A 290 -11.58 -21.72 -32.57
C ILE A 290 -12.48 -22.70 -33.33
N TYR A 291 -12.96 -22.27 -34.49
CA TYR A 291 -13.96 -22.94 -35.33
C TYR A 291 -13.35 -23.37 -36.67
#